data_AF-A0A3C0S2F9-F1
#
_entry.id   AF-A0A3C0S2F9-F1
#
_cell.length_a   1.000
_cell.length_b   1.000
_cell.length_c   1.000
_cell.angle_alpha   90.00
_cell.angle_beta   90.00
_cell.angle_gamma   90.00
#
_symmetry.space_group_name_H-M   'P 1'
#
loop_
_entity.id
_entity.type
_entity.pdbx_description
1 polymer ?
#
loop_
_entity_poly.entity_id
_entity_poly.type
_entity_poly.pdbx_seq_one_letter_code
_entity_poly.pdbx_strand_id
1 'polypeptide(L)' 'MIKTFDIQDRRFPLATGAGSDAIHKDPIYSYAVTRLADDKGRVGTGLAFTLGAGNELVCRAAAFYAERLEGIPIEDLM' A
#
# COMPACT_ATOMS: atom_id res chain seq x y z
N MET A 1 -18.45 -7.23 -5.95
CA MET A 1 -17.36 -8.22 -5.97
C MET A 1 -16.10 -7.56 -6.47
N ILE A 2 -14.96 -7.78 -5.81
CA ILE A 2 -13.66 -7.26 -6.25
C ILE A 2 -13.34 -7.81 -7.65
N LYS A 3 -12.89 -6.94 -8.54
CA LYS A 3 -12.57 -7.24 -9.94
C LYS A 3 -11.14 -6.90 -10.32
N THR A 4 -10.64 -5.77 -9.84
CA THR A 4 -9.31 -5.30 -10.19
C THR A 4 -8.62 -4.72 -8.98
N PHE A 5 -7.29 -4.73 -9.01
CA PHE A 5 -6.48 -4.07 -8.01
C PHE A 5 -5.39 -3.21 -8.66
N ASP A 6 -4.97 -2.19 -7.93
CA ASP A 6 -3.82 -1.35 -8.27
C ASP A 6 -2.92 -1.22 -7.04
N ILE A 7 -1.62 -1.47 -7.22
CA ILE A 7 -0.61 -1.32 -6.18
C ILE A 7 0.33 -0.20 -6.58
N GLN A 8 0.52 0.78 -5.69
CA GLN A 8 1.41 1.92 -5.94
C GLN A 8 2.51 1.98 -4.88
N ASP A 9 3.76 1.90 -5.34
CA ASP A 9 4.93 2.28 -4.56
C ASP A 9 5.03 3.81 -4.55
N ARG A 10 4.54 4.43 -3.47
CA ARG A 10 4.60 5.88 -3.27
C ARG A 10 5.70 6.21 -2.30
N ARG A 11 6.61 7.10 -2.67
CA ARG A 11 7.75 7.52 -1.84
C ARG A 11 7.77 9.04 -1.74
N PHE A 12 7.91 9.55 -0.52
CA PHE A 12 7.86 10.97 -0.21
C PHE A 12 9.16 11.37 0.49
N PRO A 13 10.12 11.96 -0.25
CA PRO A 13 11.32 12.55 0.36
C PRO A 13 10.91 13.61 1.38
N LEU A 14 11.55 13.58 2.53
CA LEU A 14 11.29 14.52 3.62
C LEU A 14 12.34 15.63 3.67
N ALA A 15 11.98 16.75 4.30
CA ALA A 15 12.96 17.76 4.66
C ALA A 15 14.00 17.19 5.64
N THR A 16 15.21 17.75 5.65
CA THR A 16 16.30 17.31 6.54
C THR A 16 15.86 17.25 7.99
N GLY A 17 16.03 16.09 8.63
CA GLY A 17 15.67 15.83 10.03
C GLY A 17 14.18 15.58 10.28
N ALA A 18 13.30 15.71 9.28
CA ALA A 18 11.90 15.36 9.46
C ALA A 18 11.73 13.83 9.49
N GLY A 19 10.98 13.34 10.48
CA GLY A 19 10.73 11.91 10.69
C GLY A 19 11.94 11.13 11.24
N SER A 20 13.08 11.79 11.48
CA SER A 20 14.29 11.12 11.95
C SER A 20 14.19 10.70 13.41
N ASP A 21 14.80 9.56 13.75
CA ASP A 21 15.00 9.11 15.13
C ASP A 21 16.43 8.58 15.35
N ALA A 22 16.71 7.99 16.52
CA ALA A 22 18.03 7.47 16.87
C ALA A 22 18.54 6.36 15.94
N ILE A 23 17.63 5.64 15.29
CA ILE A 23 17.86 4.51 14.40
C ILE A 23 17.66 4.93 12.94
N HIS A 24 16.55 5.58 12.61
CA HIS A 24 16.17 5.97 11.25
C HIS A 24 16.49 7.45 11.01
N LYS A 25 17.72 7.74 10.58
CA LYS A 25 18.19 9.13 10.45
C LYS A 25 17.62 9.87 9.25
N ASP A 26 17.49 9.18 8.11
CA ASP A 26 17.05 9.76 6.83
C ASP A 26 15.91 8.94 6.22
N PRO A 27 14.74 8.86 6.87
CA PRO A 27 13.64 8.05 6.36
C PRO A 27 13.01 8.68 5.12
N ILE A 28 12.58 7.82 4.20
CA ILE A 28 11.70 8.22 3.09
C ILE A 28 10.34 7.64 3.38
N TYR A 29 9.40 8.47 3.85
CA TYR A 29 8.05 7.99 4.14
C TYR A 29 7.46 7.39 2.87
N SER A 30 7.15 6.11 2.93
CA SER A 30 6.77 5.33 1.76
C SER A 30 5.53 4.51 2.06
N TYR A 31 4.67 4.40 1.07
CA TYR A 31 3.41 3.68 1.17
C TYR A 31 3.35 2.62 0.09
N ALA A 32 2.99 1.39 0.47
CA ALA A 32 2.49 0.39 -0.45
C ALA A 32 0.98 0.56 -0.54
N VAL A 33 0.52 1.50 -1.38
CA VAL A 33 -0.90 1.81 -1.52
C VAL A 33 -1.57 0.72 -2.31
N THR A 34 -2.64 0.14 -1.77
CA THR A 34 -3.45 -0.89 -2.42
C THR A 34 -4.85 -0.35 -2.64
N ARG A 35 -5.33 -0.40 -3.88
CA ARG A 35 -6.71 -0.09 -4.22
C ARG A 35 -7.38 -1.31 -4.82
N LEU A 36 -8.53 -1.68 -4.28
CA LEU A 36 -9.37 -2.75 -4.78
C LEU A 36 -10.65 -2.13 -5.34
N ALA A 37 -10.97 -2.39 -6.60
CA ALA A 37 -12.19 -1.92 -7.23
C ALA A 37 -13.19 -3.07 -7.42
N ASP A 38 -14.46 -2.83 -7.06
CA ASP A 38 -15.55 -3.77 -7.28
C ASP A 38 -16.30 -3.51 -8.60
N ASP A 39 -17.14 -4.47 -8.97
CA ASP A 39 -18.06 -4.42 -10.12
C ASP A 39 -19.15 -3.33 -10.04
N LYS A 40 -19.29 -2.65 -8.89
CA LYS A 40 -20.23 -1.55 -8.68
C LYS A 40 -19.53 -0.19 -8.69
N GLY A 41 -18.24 -0.15 -9.01
CA GLY A 41 -17.43 1.07 -9.09
C GLY A 41 -16.96 1.60 -7.74
N ARG A 42 -17.12 0.84 -6.64
CA ARG A 42 -16.55 1.21 -5.34
C ARG A 42 -15.07 0.89 -5.31
N VAL A 43 -14.32 1.67 -4.55
CA VAL A 43 -12.88 1.48 -4.38
C VAL A 43 -12.54 1.43 -2.90
N GLY A 44 -12.06 0.27 -2.43
CA GLY A 44 -11.42 0.12 -1.13
C GLY A 44 -9.96 0.54 -1.23
N THR A 45 -9.51 1.47 -0.39
CA THR A 45 -8.11 1.93 -0.36
C THR A 45 -7.49 1.62 0.99
N GLY A 46 -6.35 0.94 0.97
CA GLY A 46 -5.51 0.68 2.14
C GLY A 46 -4.04 0.95 1.83
N LEU A 47 -3.21 1.02 2.87
CA LEU A 47 -1.77 1.14 2.70
C LEU A 47 -1.02 0.50 3.87
N ALA A 48 0.20 0.06 3.59
CA ALA A 48 1.22 -0.18 4.60
C ALA A 48 2.25 0.95 4.57
N PHE A 49 2.66 1.43 5.74
CA PHE A 49 3.68 2.45 5.89
C PHE A 49 5.07 1.81 6.05
N THR A 50 6.05 2.33 5.33
CA THR A 50 7.46 1.95 5.41
C THR A 50 8.36 3.19 5.33
N LEU A 51 9.67 3.01 5.58
CA LEU A 51 10.65 4.09 5.65
C LEU A 51 11.59 4.16 4.43
N GLY A 52 11.17 3.64 3.28
CA GLY A 52 11.90 3.78 2.01
C GLY A 52 12.25 2.44 1.39
N ALA A 53 13.51 2.03 1.52
CA ALA A 53 13.98 0.76 0.99
C ALA A 53 13.15 -0.41 1.56
N GLY A 54 12.79 -1.37 0.70
CA GLY A 54 11.90 -2.47 1.05
C GLY A 54 10.42 -2.19 0.82
N ASN A 55 10.00 -0.96 0.51
CA ASN A 55 8.60 -0.70 0.14
C ASN A 55 8.17 -1.51 -1.08
N GLU A 56 9.09 -1.78 -2.01
CA GLU A 56 8.84 -2.61 -3.19
C GLU A 56 8.62 -4.10 -2.84
N LEU A 57 9.17 -4.59 -1.72
CA LEU A 57 8.87 -5.93 -1.20
C LEU A 57 7.45 -5.97 -0.66
N VAL A 58 7.06 -4.94 0.10
CA VAL A 58 5.69 -4.84 0.65
C VAL A 58 4.66 -4.68 -0.47
N CYS A 59 4.95 -3.91 -1.52
CA CYS A 59 4.08 -3.81 -2.70
C CYS A 59 3.88 -5.18 -3.37
N ARG A 60 4.95 -5.98 -3.52
CA ARG A 60 4.84 -7.34 -4.07
C ARG A 60 4.01 -8.26 -3.19
N ALA A 61 4.15 -8.17 -1.86
CA ALA A 61 3.32 -8.91 -0.94
C ALA A 61 1.83 -8.49 -1.06
N ALA A 62 1.55 -7.20 -1.14
CA ALA A 62 0.20 -6.69 -1.35
C ALA A 62 -0.43 -7.19 -2.66
N ALA A 63 0.33 -7.17 -3.77
CA ALA A 63 -0.11 -7.72 -5.05
C ALA A 63 -0.44 -9.23 -4.94
N PHE A 64 0.45 -10.01 -4.33
CA PHE A 64 0.25 -11.45 -4.13
C PHE A 64 -1.04 -11.77 -3.35
N TYR A 65 -1.36 -10.99 -2.33
CA TYR A 65 -2.62 -11.16 -1.61
C TYR A 65 -3.83 -10.66 -2.42
N ALA A 66 -3.72 -9.52 -3.10
CA ALA A 66 -4.81 -8.93 -3.88
C ALA A 66 -5.31 -9.86 -5.00
N GLU A 67 -4.41 -10.62 -5.65
CA GLU A 67 -4.76 -11.65 -6.64
C GLU A 67 -5.73 -12.71 -6.09
N ARG A 68 -5.71 -12.96 -4.78
CA ARG A 68 -6.54 -13.97 -4.12
C ARG A 68 -7.89 -13.42 -3.65
N LEU A 69 -8.12 -12.12 -3.81
CA LEU A 69 -9.34 -11.44 -3.37
C LEU A 69 -10.36 -11.24 -4.49
N GLU A 70 -10.03 -11.62 -5.73
CA GLU A 70 -10.98 -11.54 -6.84
C GLU A 70 -12.25 -12.34 -6.53
N GLY A 71 -13.41 -11.73 -6.77
CA GLY A 71 -14.69 -12.36 -6.48
C GLY A 71 -15.08 -12.36 -5.00
N ILE A 72 -14.33 -11.73 -4.11
CA ILE A 72 -14.77 -11.50 -2.72
C ILE A 72 -15.51 -10.14 -2.65
N PRO A 73 -16.62 -10.00 -1.91
CA PRO A 73 -17.19 -8.69 -1.58
C PRO A 73 -16.18 -7.81 -0.84
N ILE A 74 -16.10 -6.51 -1.17
CA ILE A 74 -15.18 -5.59 -0.46
C ILE A 74 -15.55 -5.50 1.02
N GLU A 75 -16.86 -5.56 1.30
CA GLU A 75 -17.44 -5.46 2.64
C GLU A 75 -17.01 -6.62 3.55
N ASP A 76 -16.62 -7.77 3.01
CA ASP A 76 -16.17 -8.95 3.79
C ASP A 76 -14.72 -8.84 4.26
N LEU A 77 -13.98 -7.82 3.81
CA LEU A 77 -12.60 -7.56 4.24
C LEU A 77 -12.51 -6.69 5.50
N MET A 78 -13.65 -6.26 6.07
CA MET A 78 -13.76 -5.44 7.28
C MET A 78 -14.38 -6.20 8.44
#